data_AF-A0A535H2N5-F1
#
_entry.id   AF-A0A535H2N5-F1
#
_cell.length_a   1.000
_cell.length_b   1.000
_cell.length_c   1.000
_cell.angle_alpha   90.00
_cell.angle_beta   90.00
_cell.angle_gamma   90.00
#
_symmetry.space_group_name_H-M   'P 1'
#
loop_
_entity.id
_entity.type
_entity.pdbx_description
1 polymer ?
#
loop_
_entity_poly.entity_id
_entity_poly.type
_entity_poly.pdbx_seq_one_letter_code
_entity_poly.pdbx_strand_id
1 'polypeptide(L)'
;MSSIKSPDVVRSTVADTWRWLWPDMLMRIIPMAVIPFLYIAFLHLPLSFLGLTWHDVPEQLAIGALVGIFMAAFAAVYRMFIVGPWFRRPTISDHFLQGFFYLFINGPVEELFFRGFVWAAITQWTGWIGWGWLVSTATYTLYHRLGKWNWRSVGGVGLAGLVFSLIYLAQPTPRTLLAVIIVHGFTTAGFLSWGDEVMYQRWKRKQGA
;
A
#
# COMPACT_ATOMS: atom_id res chain seq x y z
N MET A 1 -8.54 -16.48 37.15
CA MET A 1 -9.45 -16.88 36.07
C MET A 1 -8.65 -17.01 34.78
N SER A 2 -8.64 -18.25 34.22
CA SER A 2 -8.30 -18.70 32.85
C SER A 2 -7.28 -17.90 32.02
N SER A 3 -6.12 -18.49 31.70
CA SER A 3 -5.82 -19.13 30.39
C SER A 3 -4.65 -18.34 29.80
N ILE A 4 -3.53 -18.92 29.38
CA ILE A 4 -3.42 -19.70 28.14
C ILE A 4 -2.35 -20.81 28.32
N LYS A 5 -2.78 -22.07 28.15
CA LYS A 5 -1.92 -23.16 27.68
C LYS A 5 -2.04 -23.19 26.15
N SER A 6 -1.02 -22.75 25.42
CA SER A 6 -0.51 -23.37 24.18
C SER A 6 0.61 -22.51 23.55
N PRO A 7 1.71 -23.10 23.05
CA PRO A 7 2.76 -22.44 22.28
C PRO A 7 2.36 -22.10 20.81
N ASP A 8 1.07 -22.08 20.48
CA ASP A 8 0.60 -21.93 19.10
C ASP A 8 0.75 -20.47 18.63
N VAL A 9 1.85 -20.21 17.93
CA VAL A 9 1.98 -19.05 17.04
C VAL A 9 0.73 -19.00 16.16
N VAL A 10 -0.16 -18.05 16.43
CA VAL A 10 -1.42 -17.91 15.70
C VAL A 10 -1.09 -17.70 14.23
N ARG A 11 -1.55 -18.63 13.39
CA ARG A 11 -1.33 -18.56 11.94
C ARG A 11 -2.49 -17.87 11.24
N SER A 12 -2.18 -17.09 10.21
CA SER A 12 -3.15 -16.61 9.23
C SER A 12 -3.23 -17.63 8.10
N THR A 13 -4.43 -17.92 7.63
CA THR A 13 -4.70 -18.86 6.54
C THR A 13 -5.37 -18.15 5.38
N VAL A 14 -5.41 -18.81 4.22
CA VAL A 14 -6.14 -18.33 3.03
C VAL A 14 -7.60 -17.99 3.37
N ALA A 15 -8.25 -18.78 4.23
CA ALA A 15 -9.62 -18.52 4.67
C ALA A 15 -9.73 -17.23 5.51
N ASP A 16 -8.73 -16.95 6.36
CA ASP A 16 -8.68 -15.68 7.09
C ASP A 16 -8.51 -14.50 6.14
N THR A 17 -7.62 -14.64 5.13
CA THR A 17 -7.42 -13.61 4.11
C THR A 17 -8.67 -13.35 3.29
N TRP A 18 -9.33 -14.41 2.82
CA TRP A 18 -10.55 -14.28 2.02
C TRP A 18 -11.68 -13.54 2.75
N ARG A 19 -11.80 -13.76 4.07
CA ARG A 19 -12.84 -13.13 4.91
C ARG A 19 -12.75 -11.60 4.92
N TRP A 20 -11.55 -11.02 4.90
CA TRP A 20 -11.39 -9.58 4.84
C TRP A 20 -11.19 -9.06 3.42
N LEU A 21 -10.57 -9.84 2.54
CA LEU A 21 -10.28 -9.44 1.16
C LEU A 21 -11.56 -9.23 0.36
N TRP A 22 -12.55 -10.11 0.47
CA TRP A 22 -13.78 -9.98 -0.32
C TRP A 22 -14.59 -8.70 -0.01
N PRO A 23 -14.89 -8.38 1.27
CA PRO A 23 -15.51 -7.10 1.61
C PRO A 23 -14.66 -5.90 1.15
N ASP A 24 -13.34 -5.98 1.29
CA ASP A 24 -12.43 -4.91 0.87
C ASP A 24 -12.45 -4.69 -0.65
N MET A 25 -12.53 -5.76 -1.43
CA MET A 25 -12.67 -5.68 -2.88
C MET A 25 -13.91 -4.89 -3.28
N LEU A 26 -15.06 -5.19 -2.67
CA LEU A 26 -16.34 -4.55 -2.99
C LEU A 26 -16.41 -3.10 -2.52
N MET A 27 -15.97 -2.84 -1.29
CA MET A 27 -16.15 -1.53 -0.66
C MET A 27 -15.06 -0.53 -1.03
N ARG A 28 -13.86 -1.00 -1.37
CA ARG A 28 -12.70 -0.14 -1.60
C ARG A 28 -12.11 -0.31 -2.99
N ILE A 29 -11.66 -1.51 -3.34
CA ILE A 29 -10.87 -1.73 -4.56
C ILE A 29 -11.70 -1.44 -5.82
N ILE A 30 -12.91 -1.98 -5.94
CA ILE A 30 -13.75 -1.75 -7.13
C ILE A 30 -14.11 -0.27 -7.29
N PRO A 31 -14.64 0.44 -6.27
CA PRO A 31 -14.91 1.87 -6.40
C PRO A 31 -13.66 2.69 -6.75
N MET A 32 -12.53 2.42 -6.10
CA MET A 32 -11.27 3.12 -6.37
C MET A 32 -10.71 2.84 -7.76
N ALA A 33 -10.96 1.66 -8.32
CA ALA A 33 -10.56 1.34 -9.69
C ALA A 33 -11.50 1.99 -10.72
N VAL A 34 -12.82 1.93 -10.51
CA VAL A 34 -13.82 2.32 -11.52
C VAL A 34 -13.98 3.84 -11.63
N ILE A 35 -14.02 4.56 -10.50
CA ILE A 35 -14.27 6.01 -10.47
C ILE A 35 -13.28 6.81 -11.35
N PRO A 36 -11.95 6.57 -11.28
CA PRO A 36 -10.98 7.22 -12.17
C PRO A 36 -11.31 7.07 -13.66
N PHE A 37 -11.70 5.87 -14.09
CA PHE A 37 -12.01 5.61 -15.49
C PHE A 37 -13.32 6.27 -15.92
N LEU A 38 -14.34 6.27 -15.06
CA LEU A 38 -15.58 7.00 -15.33
C LEU A 38 -15.32 8.50 -15.49
N TYR A 39 -14.47 9.07 -14.65
CA TYR A 39 -14.11 10.49 -14.71
C TYR A 39 -13.43 10.86 -16.04
N ILE A 40 -12.40 10.12 -16.46
CA ILE A 40 -11.72 10.41 -17.72
C ILE A 40 -12.60 10.12 -18.93
N ALA A 41 -13.49 9.14 -18.86
CA ALA A 41 -14.44 8.85 -19.93
C ALA A 41 -15.45 10.00 -20.10
N PHE A 42 -15.99 10.52 -19.00
CA PHE A 42 -16.94 11.63 -19.02
C PHE A 42 -16.31 12.93 -19.54
N LEU A 43 -15.06 13.22 -19.13
CA LEU A 43 -14.34 14.43 -19.54
C LEU A 43 -13.46 14.27 -20.77
N HIS A 44 -13.49 13.10 -21.44
CA HIS A 44 -12.68 12.78 -22.62
C HIS A 44 -11.17 13.02 -22.40
N LEU A 45 -10.67 12.67 -21.21
CA LEU A 45 -9.26 12.82 -20.84
C LEU A 45 -8.44 11.57 -21.25
N PRO A 46 -7.17 11.73 -21.63
CA PRO A 46 -6.33 10.59 -22.01
C PRO A 46 -5.96 9.73 -20.79
N LEU A 47 -5.58 8.46 -21.00
CA LEU A 47 -5.09 7.58 -19.93
C LEU A 47 -3.86 8.13 -19.19
N SER A 48 -3.04 8.93 -19.87
CA SER A 48 -1.90 9.62 -19.28
C SER A 48 -2.30 10.61 -18.18
N PHE A 49 -3.56 11.09 -18.16
CA PHE A 49 -4.10 11.89 -17.06
C PHE A 49 -4.04 11.14 -15.72
N LEU A 50 -4.28 9.82 -15.75
CA LEU A 50 -4.22 8.95 -14.58
C LEU A 50 -2.80 8.43 -14.29
N GLY A 51 -1.78 8.89 -15.02
CA GLY A 51 -0.42 8.37 -14.92
C GLY A 51 -0.24 6.96 -15.50
N LEU A 52 -1.17 6.51 -16.36
CA LEU A 52 -1.09 5.24 -17.06
C LEU A 52 -0.31 5.41 -18.37
N THR A 53 1.02 5.36 -18.28
CA THR A 53 1.94 5.52 -19.41
C THR A 53 3.09 4.51 -19.35
N TRP A 54 3.70 4.23 -20.50
CA TRP A 54 4.80 3.26 -20.68
C TRP A 54 6.17 3.92 -20.86
N HIS A 55 6.40 5.10 -20.28
CA HIS A 55 7.68 5.77 -20.37
C HIS A 55 8.67 5.24 -19.33
N ASP A 56 9.96 5.22 -19.71
CA ASP A 56 11.10 4.92 -18.83
C ASP A 56 10.98 3.62 -18.03
N VAL A 57 10.31 2.61 -18.58
CA VAL A 57 9.98 1.35 -17.88
C VAL A 57 11.19 0.73 -17.16
N PRO A 58 12.38 0.58 -17.78
CA PRO A 58 13.54 0.02 -17.07
C PRO A 58 13.94 0.84 -15.83
N GLU A 59 13.91 2.18 -15.95
CA GLU A 59 14.22 3.09 -14.83
C GLU A 59 13.14 2.99 -13.74
N GLN A 60 11.86 2.97 -14.13
CA GLN A 60 10.75 2.82 -13.19
C GLN A 60 10.79 1.49 -12.44
N LEU A 61 11.18 0.40 -13.12
CA LEU A 61 11.39 -0.89 -12.49
C LEU A 61 12.57 -0.84 -11.51
N ALA A 62 13.67 -0.20 -11.89
CA ALA A 62 14.85 -0.06 -11.02
C ALA A 62 14.52 0.77 -9.77
N ILE A 63 13.92 1.96 -9.92
CA ILE A 63 13.47 2.81 -8.81
C ILE A 63 12.46 2.05 -7.96
N GLY A 64 11.46 1.45 -8.59
CA GLY A 64 10.41 0.67 -7.95
C GLY A 64 10.96 -0.43 -7.06
N ALA A 65 11.88 -1.24 -7.58
CA ALA A 65 12.49 -2.34 -6.86
C ALA A 65 13.43 -1.85 -5.74
N LEU A 66 14.33 -0.91 -6.02
CA LEU A 66 15.31 -0.44 -5.03
C LEU A 66 14.63 0.27 -3.86
N VAL A 67 13.76 1.23 -4.15
CA VAL A 67 13.03 1.95 -3.11
C VAL A 67 12.00 1.04 -2.45
N GLY A 68 11.38 0.13 -3.20
CA GLY A 68 10.43 -0.84 -2.67
C GLY A 68 11.05 -1.77 -1.64
N ILE A 69 12.21 -2.36 -1.93
CA ILE A 69 12.94 -3.22 -0.98
C ILE A 69 13.28 -2.44 0.30
N PHE A 70 13.78 -1.22 0.16
CA PHE A 70 14.08 -0.36 1.31
C PHE A 70 12.81 -0.07 2.13
N MET A 71 11.72 0.30 1.46
CA MET A 71 10.45 0.62 2.11
C MET A 71 9.80 -0.61 2.76
N ALA A 72 9.95 -1.80 2.19
CA ALA A 72 9.49 -3.05 2.80
C ALA A 72 10.23 -3.30 4.13
N ALA A 73 11.55 -3.14 4.14
CA ALA A 73 12.36 -3.27 5.35
C ALA A 73 11.99 -2.20 6.39
N PHE A 74 11.87 -0.93 5.96
CA PHE A 74 11.44 0.17 6.80
C PHE A 74 10.06 -0.10 7.41
N ALA A 75 9.09 -0.54 6.63
CA ALA A 75 7.73 -0.81 7.08
C ALA A 75 7.68 -1.96 8.10
N ALA A 76 8.44 -3.04 7.88
CA ALA A 76 8.56 -4.14 8.83
C ALA A 76 9.16 -3.67 10.17
N VAL A 77 10.21 -2.86 10.12
CA VAL A 77 10.85 -2.25 11.30
C VAL A 77 9.88 -1.30 12.01
N TYR A 78 9.22 -0.41 11.28
CA TYR A 78 8.25 0.53 11.83
C TYR A 78 7.12 -0.21 12.55
N ARG A 79 6.54 -1.24 11.92
CA ARG A 79 5.50 -2.05 12.55
C ARG A 79 5.99 -2.67 13.85
N MET A 80 7.17 -3.29 13.81
CA MET A 80 7.76 -4.00 14.95
C MET A 80 8.00 -3.09 16.16
N PHE A 81 8.48 -1.86 15.96
CA PHE A 81 8.89 -0.98 17.05
C PHE A 81 7.86 0.08 17.43
N ILE A 82 7.05 0.56 16.48
CA ILE A 82 6.13 1.68 16.72
C ILE A 82 4.69 1.19 16.90
N VAL A 83 4.23 0.29 16.01
CA VAL A 83 2.85 -0.21 16.06
C VAL A 83 2.71 -1.27 17.14
N GLY A 84 3.65 -2.21 17.19
CA GLY A 84 3.75 -3.24 18.23
C GLY A 84 4.16 -4.59 17.64
N PRO A 85 4.82 -5.44 18.43
CA PRO A 85 5.40 -6.71 17.96
C PRO A 85 4.35 -7.83 17.80
N TRP A 86 3.07 -7.47 17.64
CA TRP A 86 1.98 -8.43 17.47
C TRP A 86 1.94 -8.88 16.02
N PHE A 87 2.11 -10.18 15.81
CA PHE A 87 2.13 -10.78 14.49
C PHE A 87 1.21 -11.99 14.43
N ARG A 88 0.69 -12.25 13.22
CA ARG A 88 -0.06 -13.48 12.91
C ARG A 88 0.60 -14.11 11.69
N ARG A 89 1.42 -15.14 11.91
CA ARG A 89 2.29 -15.69 10.87
C ARG A 89 1.45 -16.32 9.73
N PRO A 90 1.51 -15.83 8.49
CA PRO A 90 0.78 -16.45 7.39
C PRO A 90 1.31 -17.88 7.10
N THR A 91 0.43 -18.77 6.64
CA THR A 91 0.88 -20.00 5.98
C THR A 91 1.55 -19.65 4.65
N ILE A 92 2.30 -20.59 4.06
CA ILE A 92 2.96 -20.35 2.76
C ILE A 92 1.94 -19.92 1.69
N SER A 93 0.82 -20.64 1.58
CA SER A 93 -0.25 -20.29 0.64
C SER A 93 -0.86 -18.93 0.93
N ASP A 94 -1.00 -18.56 2.20
CA ASP A 94 -1.53 -17.25 2.59
C ASP A 94 -0.54 -16.12 2.28
N HIS A 95 0.78 -16.34 2.44
CA HIS A 95 1.80 -15.40 2.00
C HIS A 95 1.70 -15.10 0.50
N PHE A 96 1.50 -16.13 -0.32
CA PHE A 96 1.33 -15.94 -1.77
C PHE A 96 0.05 -15.17 -2.09
N LEU A 97 -1.08 -15.51 -1.47
CA LEU A 97 -2.34 -14.81 -1.68
C LEU A 97 -2.24 -13.33 -1.29
N GLN A 98 -1.75 -13.06 -0.07
CA GLN A 98 -1.57 -11.70 0.42
C GLN A 98 -0.56 -10.92 -0.44
N GLY A 99 0.58 -11.52 -0.76
CA GLY A 99 1.60 -10.89 -1.59
C GLY A 99 1.09 -10.55 -2.99
N PHE A 100 0.38 -11.47 -3.62
CA PHE A 100 -0.27 -11.22 -4.90
C PHE A 100 -1.26 -10.07 -4.82
N PHE A 101 -2.15 -10.10 -3.82
CA PHE A 101 -3.12 -9.03 -3.61
C PHE A 101 -2.44 -7.67 -3.38
N TYR A 102 -1.43 -7.59 -2.52
CA TYR A 102 -0.76 -6.32 -2.22
C TYR A 102 0.01 -5.75 -3.43
N LEU A 103 0.71 -6.61 -4.17
CA LEU A 103 1.56 -6.19 -5.29
C LEU A 103 0.79 -5.90 -6.58
N PHE A 104 -0.28 -6.67 -6.87
CA PHE A 104 -0.94 -6.64 -8.17
C PHE A 104 -2.37 -6.12 -8.15
N ILE A 105 -2.97 -5.94 -6.98
CA ILE A 105 -4.34 -5.44 -6.86
C ILE A 105 -4.36 -4.17 -6.01
N ASN A 106 -4.00 -4.27 -4.74
CA ASN A 106 -4.12 -3.19 -3.77
C ASN A 106 -3.21 -1.99 -4.10
N GLY A 107 -1.88 -2.20 -4.20
CA GLY A 107 -0.94 -1.14 -4.56
C GLY A 107 -1.32 -0.44 -5.88
N PRO A 108 -1.54 -1.19 -6.98
CA PRO A 108 -1.98 -0.61 -8.25
C PRO A 108 -3.24 0.26 -8.15
N VAL A 109 -4.30 -0.25 -7.51
CA VAL A 109 -5.58 0.44 -7.44
C VAL A 109 -5.52 1.66 -6.53
N GLU A 110 -4.84 1.57 -5.39
CA GLU A 110 -4.68 2.72 -4.51
C GLU A 110 -3.83 3.81 -5.16
N GLU A 111 -2.72 3.48 -5.82
CA GLU A 111 -1.91 4.50 -6.50
C GLU A 111 -2.64 5.11 -7.70
N LEU A 112 -3.39 4.30 -8.47
CA LEU A 112 -4.29 4.80 -9.51
C LEU A 112 -5.28 5.82 -8.94
N PHE A 113 -5.88 5.53 -7.79
CA PHE A 113 -6.88 6.40 -7.20
C PHE A 113 -6.25 7.66 -6.57
N PHE A 114 -5.20 7.53 -5.76
CA PHE A 114 -4.67 8.66 -5.00
C PHE A 114 -3.67 9.51 -5.81
N ARG A 115 -2.67 8.89 -6.44
CA ARG A 115 -1.59 9.60 -7.17
C ARG A 115 -1.97 9.85 -8.62
N GLY A 116 -2.72 8.94 -9.23
CA GLY A 116 -3.36 9.16 -10.52
C GLY A 116 -4.51 10.14 -10.38
N PHE A 117 -5.67 9.66 -9.92
CA PHE A 117 -6.94 10.38 -10.01
C PHE A 117 -7.07 11.59 -9.07
N VAL A 118 -7.05 11.40 -7.75
CA VAL A 118 -7.32 12.49 -6.79
C VAL A 118 -6.31 13.63 -6.98
N TRP A 119 -5.03 13.29 -7.09
CA TRP A 119 -4.00 14.28 -7.37
C TRP A 119 -4.24 15.04 -8.68
N ALA A 120 -4.50 14.32 -9.80
CA ALA A 120 -4.66 14.95 -11.10
C ALA A 120 -5.94 15.79 -11.18
N ALA A 121 -7.06 15.28 -10.67
CA ALA A 121 -8.33 15.99 -10.64
C ALA A 121 -8.21 17.27 -9.81
N ILE A 122 -7.72 17.20 -8.58
CA ILE A 122 -7.57 18.40 -7.74
C ILE A 122 -6.59 19.40 -8.37
N THR A 123 -5.51 18.94 -8.98
CA THR A 123 -4.58 19.81 -9.73
C THR A 123 -5.28 20.47 -10.91
N GLN A 124 -6.07 19.73 -11.68
CA GLN A 124 -6.84 20.23 -12.83
C GLN A 124 -7.85 21.31 -12.40
N TRP A 125 -8.60 21.07 -11.31
CA TRP A 125 -9.65 21.99 -10.85
C TRP A 125 -9.11 23.23 -10.14
N THR A 126 -7.96 23.13 -9.46
CA THR A 126 -7.39 24.25 -8.69
C THR A 126 -6.27 24.98 -9.42
N GLY A 127 -5.70 24.38 -10.48
CA GLY A 127 -4.54 24.91 -11.20
C GLY A 127 -3.21 24.82 -10.43
N TRP A 128 -3.18 24.24 -9.22
CA TRP A 128 -1.97 24.16 -8.41
C TRP A 128 -1.65 22.73 -7.96
N ILE A 129 -0.45 22.27 -8.32
CA ILE A 129 0.06 20.94 -7.94
C ILE A 129 0.13 20.74 -6.42
N GLY A 130 0.28 21.82 -5.66
CA GLY A 130 0.35 21.78 -4.19
C GLY A 130 -0.96 21.32 -3.58
N TRP A 131 -2.10 21.77 -4.11
CA TRP A 131 -3.42 21.28 -3.68
C TRP A 131 -3.62 19.81 -4.06
N GLY A 132 -3.22 19.44 -5.28
CA GLY A 132 -3.25 18.04 -5.73
C GLY A 132 -2.51 17.13 -4.77
N TRP A 133 -1.28 17.50 -4.42
CA TRP A 133 -0.43 16.76 -3.48
C TRP A 133 -0.99 16.70 -2.06
N LEU A 134 -1.43 17.83 -1.53
CA LEU A 134 -1.93 17.93 -0.16
C LEU A 134 -3.20 17.11 0.01
N VAL A 135 -4.18 17.29 -0.88
CA VAL A 135 -5.46 16.59 -0.81
C VAL A 135 -5.26 15.10 -1.04
N SER A 136 -4.52 14.69 -2.08
CA SER A 136 -4.30 13.25 -2.32
C SER A 136 -3.61 12.55 -1.16
N THR A 137 -2.58 13.18 -0.57
CA THR A 137 -1.83 12.62 0.55
C THR A 137 -2.67 12.59 1.83
N ALA A 138 -3.44 13.65 2.10
CA ALA A 138 -4.33 13.71 3.27
C ALA A 138 -5.46 12.67 3.15
N THR A 139 -6.11 12.56 1.98
CA THR A 139 -7.14 11.55 1.73
C THR A 139 -6.55 10.15 1.85
N TYR A 140 -5.40 9.88 1.23
CA TYR A 140 -4.68 8.61 1.36
C TYR A 140 -4.39 8.25 2.83
N THR A 141 -3.93 9.21 3.62
CA THR A 141 -3.60 8.97 5.03
C THR A 141 -4.86 8.72 5.86
N LEU A 142 -5.87 9.56 5.70
CA LEU A 142 -7.07 9.55 6.55
C LEU A 142 -8.03 8.42 6.20
N TYR A 143 -8.09 7.96 4.95
CA TYR A 143 -9.01 6.87 4.59
C TYR A 143 -8.69 5.58 5.36
N HIS A 144 -7.42 5.37 5.77
CA HIS A 144 -7.04 4.21 6.59
C HIS A 144 -7.75 4.18 7.95
N ARG A 145 -8.25 5.33 8.46
CA ARG A 145 -9.11 5.34 9.66
C ARG A 145 -10.44 4.66 9.43
N LEU A 146 -10.97 4.64 8.19
CA LEU A 146 -12.18 3.90 7.84
C LEU A 146 -11.98 2.38 8.00
N GLY A 147 -10.75 1.89 7.78
CA GLY A 147 -10.35 0.51 8.08
C GLY A 147 -10.16 0.21 9.57
N LYS A 148 -10.48 1.16 10.47
CA LYS A 148 -10.30 1.07 11.94
C LYS A 148 -8.83 0.93 12.38
N TRP A 149 -7.88 1.37 11.55
CA TRP A 149 -6.46 1.35 11.90
C TRP A 149 -6.19 2.30 13.07
N ASN A 150 -5.29 1.91 13.96
CA ASN A 150 -4.83 2.78 15.05
C ASN A 150 -4.00 3.96 14.51
N TRP A 151 -3.92 5.05 15.26
CA TRP A 151 -3.23 6.27 14.83
C TRP A 151 -1.72 6.08 14.55
N ARG A 152 -1.07 5.12 15.21
CA ARG A 152 0.35 4.81 14.93
C ARG A 152 0.50 4.20 13.53
N SER A 153 -0.38 3.29 13.17
CA SER A 153 -0.40 2.68 11.83
C SER A 153 -0.76 3.73 10.77
N VAL A 154 -1.71 4.61 11.08
CA VAL A 154 -2.12 5.73 10.21
C VAL A 154 -0.97 6.72 9.99
N GLY A 155 -0.21 7.04 11.04
CA GLY A 155 1.01 7.84 10.91
C GLY A 155 2.07 7.16 10.05
N GLY A 156 2.26 5.85 10.20
CA GLY A 156 3.17 5.04 9.38
C GLY A 156 2.80 5.04 7.89
N VAL A 157 1.54 4.81 7.56
CA VAL A 157 1.08 4.90 6.15
C VAL A 157 1.13 6.33 5.65
N GLY A 158 0.87 7.35 6.47
CA GLY A 158 1.04 8.75 6.08
C GLY A 158 2.49 9.07 5.69
N LEU A 159 3.46 8.59 6.46
CA LEU A 159 4.89 8.72 6.14
C LEU A 159 5.24 7.99 4.84
N ALA A 160 4.77 6.75 4.66
CA ALA A 160 4.92 6.05 3.40
C ALA A 160 4.26 6.82 2.24
N GLY A 161 3.12 7.44 2.50
CA GLY A 161 2.38 8.23 1.52
C GLY A 161 3.14 9.44 1.02
N LEU A 162 3.90 10.09 1.90
CA LEU A 162 4.83 11.17 1.52
C LEU A 162 5.92 10.65 0.58
N VAL A 163 6.52 9.49 0.88
CA VAL A 163 7.53 8.87 0.02
C VAL A 163 6.95 8.56 -1.37
N PHE A 164 5.76 7.96 -1.42
CA PHE A 164 5.08 7.65 -2.69
C PHE A 164 4.82 8.92 -3.51
N SER A 165 4.35 9.98 -2.85
CA SER A 165 4.13 11.28 -3.48
C SER A 165 5.42 11.91 -3.99
N LEU A 166 6.53 11.82 -3.25
CA LEU A 166 7.84 12.32 -3.69
C LEU A 166 8.33 11.57 -4.93
N ILE A 167 8.21 10.24 -4.94
CA ILE A 167 8.59 9.41 -6.10
C ILE A 167 7.76 9.79 -7.32
N TYR A 168 6.44 9.95 -7.16
CA TYR A 168 5.57 10.32 -8.27
C TYR A 168 5.83 11.75 -8.78
N LEU A 169 6.04 12.71 -7.89
CA LEU A 169 6.25 14.11 -8.26
C LEU A 169 7.63 14.40 -8.84
N ALA A 170 8.65 13.63 -8.45
CA ALA A 170 10.01 13.74 -8.96
C ALA A 170 10.16 13.25 -10.41
N GLN A 171 9.19 12.48 -10.92
CA GLN A 171 9.21 12.00 -12.29
C GLN A 171 8.94 13.10 -13.33
N PRO A 172 9.49 12.97 -14.55
CA PRO A 172 9.16 13.84 -15.67
C PRO A 172 7.68 13.73 -16.05
N THR A 173 7.17 14.72 -16.79
CA THR A 173 5.81 14.68 -17.36
C THR A 173 5.87 14.13 -18.78
N PRO A 174 4.98 13.20 -19.20
CA PRO A 174 3.88 12.63 -18.42
C PRO A 174 4.37 11.63 -17.36
N ARG A 175 3.88 11.78 -16.13
CA ARG A 175 4.26 10.93 -14.99
C ARG A 175 3.73 9.52 -15.17
N THR A 176 4.42 8.54 -14.60
CA THR A 176 3.98 7.13 -14.61
C THR A 176 3.79 6.61 -13.18
N LEU A 177 2.76 5.78 -13.01
CA LEU A 177 2.49 5.14 -11.73
C LEU A 177 3.38 3.92 -11.45
N LEU A 178 4.16 3.45 -12.42
CA LEU A 178 4.83 2.14 -12.32
C LEU A 178 5.76 2.03 -11.11
N ALA A 179 6.70 2.97 -10.92
CA ALA A 179 7.60 2.89 -9.76
C ALA A 179 6.84 2.99 -8.44
N VAL A 180 5.88 3.92 -8.32
CA VAL A 180 5.14 4.13 -7.07
C VAL A 180 4.24 2.95 -6.72
N ILE A 181 3.65 2.27 -7.71
CA ILE A 181 2.89 1.03 -7.53
C ILE A 181 3.76 -0.06 -6.93
N ILE A 182 4.97 -0.25 -7.46
CA ILE A 182 5.91 -1.26 -6.97
C ILE A 182 6.30 -0.92 -5.53
N VAL A 183 6.70 0.34 -5.27
CA VAL A 183 7.09 0.77 -3.93
C VAL A 183 5.95 0.60 -2.93
N HIS A 184 4.72 0.97 -3.29
CA HIS A 184 3.55 0.75 -2.45
C HIS A 184 3.39 -0.74 -2.15
N GLY A 185 3.29 -1.59 -3.16
CA GLY A 185 3.07 -3.02 -2.97
C GLY A 185 4.12 -3.67 -2.05
N PHE A 186 5.40 -3.31 -2.21
CA PHE A 186 6.48 -3.72 -1.31
C PHE A 186 6.32 -3.18 0.11
N THR A 187 5.94 -1.91 0.26
CA THR A 187 5.71 -1.28 1.56
C THR A 187 4.58 -1.98 2.31
N THR A 188 3.46 -2.26 1.64
CA THR A 188 2.32 -2.96 2.24
C THR A 188 2.66 -4.40 2.58
N ALA A 189 3.36 -5.11 1.70
CA ALA A 189 3.84 -6.46 1.99
C ALA A 189 4.82 -6.48 3.17
N GLY A 190 5.75 -5.52 3.24
CA GLY A 190 6.69 -5.35 4.34
C GLY A 190 6.03 -4.96 5.66
N PHE A 191 4.96 -4.14 5.62
CA PHE A 191 4.18 -3.83 6.80
C PHE A 191 3.35 -5.04 7.26
N LEU A 192 2.72 -5.77 6.35
CA LEU A 192 1.81 -6.87 6.64
C LEU A 192 2.51 -8.24 6.50
N SER A 193 2.17 -9.00 5.46
CA SER A 193 2.64 -10.36 5.17
C SER A 193 4.10 -10.63 5.51
N TRP A 194 5.06 -9.97 4.85
CA TRP A 194 6.48 -10.18 5.10
C TRP A 194 6.92 -9.65 6.47
N GLY A 195 6.31 -8.56 6.94
CA GLY A 195 6.53 -8.03 8.28
C GLY A 195 6.15 -9.01 9.39
N ASP A 196 5.05 -9.74 9.23
CA ASP A 196 4.62 -10.81 10.14
C ASP A 196 5.66 -11.94 10.21
N GLU A 197 6.23 -12.32 9.07
CA GLU A 197 7.31 -13.32 9.03
C GLU A 197 8.58 -12.79 9.69
N VAL A 198 8.98 -11.53 9.43
CA VAL A 198 10.17 -10.92 10.05
C VAL A 198 10.02 -10.87 11.58
N MET A 199 8.85 -10.48 12.08
CA MET A 199 8.56 -10.46 13.52
C MET A 199 8.57 -11.88 14.11
N TYR A 200 8.00 -12.87 13.42
CA TYR A 200 8.06 -14.26 13.83
C TYR A 200 9.51 -14.77 13.93
N GLN A 201 10.34 -14.51 12.93
CA GLN A 201 11.74 -14.94 12.92
C GLN A 201 12.52 -14.29 14.06
N ARG A 202 12.29 -13.00 14.36
CA ARG A 202 12.89 -12.32 15.50
C ARG A 202 12.45 -12.93 16.83
N TRP A 203 11.15 -13.19 16.99
CA TRP A 203 10.59 -13.84 18.17
C TRP A 203 11.19 -15.25 18.38
N LYS A 204 11.25 -16.05 17.31
CA LYS A 204 11.83 -17.41 17.35
C LYS A 204 13.29 -17.39 17.80
N ARG A 205 14.09 -16.45 17.26
CA ARG A 205 15.49 -16.26 17.67
C ARG A 205 15.63 -15.90 19.16
N LYS A 206 14.71 -15.11 19.71
CA LYS A 206 14.69 -14.74 21.14
C LYS A 206 14.23 -15.87 22.07
N GLN A 207 13.48 -16.85 21.58
CA GLN A 207 13.06 -18.00 22.38
C GLN A 207 14.07 -19.15 22.37
N GLY A 208 14.90 -19.22 21.33
CA GLY A 208 15.99 -20.20 21.22
C GLY A 208 17.35 -19.69 21.73
N ALA A 209 17.39 -18.48 22.28
CA ALA A 209 18.54 -17.87 22.96
C ALA A 209 18.20 -17.70 24.44
#